data_AF-A0A4Z0YQS3-F1
#
_entry.id   AF-A0A4Z0YQS3-F1
#
_cell.length_a   1.000
_cell.length_b   1.000
_cell.length_c   1.000
_cell.angle_alpha   90.00
_cell.angle_beta   90.00
_cell.angle_gamma   90.00
#
_symmetry.space_group_name_H-M   'P 1'
#
loop_
_entity.id
_entity.type
_entity.pdbx_description
1 polymer ?
#
loop_
_entity_poly.entity_id
_entity_poly.type
_entity_poly.pdbx_seq_one_letter_code
_entity_poly.pdbx_strand_id
1 'polypeptide(L)'
;MQLNIAMIAAALAGLSATSPVPSNTRRYAPGKCYMHVTQWQKNENGVGSDYQYDVRLKDAILGPIGGVNRLAVPYSESRRVVGGKDSELPYDMIITSGAVDKNPVQFAYAGQYFSSSKGCSTGGYENGNRDMDCSFRC
;
A
#
# COMPACT_ATOMS: atom_id res chain seq x y z
N MET A 1 35.22 -10.49 69.73
CA MET A 1 35.60 -9.29 68.97
C MET A 1 36.03 -9.74 67.58
N GLN A 2 35.10 -9.80 66.63
CA GLN A 2 35.39 -9.98 65.21
C GLN A 2 34.25 -9.35 64.42
N LEU A 3 34.67 -8.57 63.42
CA LEU A 3 33.93 -7.61 62.61
C LEU A 3 33.17 -8.32 61.48
N ASN A 4 32.06 -7.70 61.06
CA ASN A 4 31.82 -7.20 59.70
C ASN A 4 30.83 -7.86 58.71
N ILE A 5 30.13 -6.90 58.07
CA ILE A 5 29.61 -6.81 56.70
C ILE A 5 28.19 -7.32 56.46
N ALA A 6 27.28 -6.34 56.44
CA ALA A 6 26.04 -6.36 55.69
C ALA A 6 26.34 -6.33 54.18
N MET A 7 25.70 -7.22 53.40
CA MET A 7 25.52 -7.02 51.97
C MET A 7 24.04 -6.89 51.66
N ILE A 8 23.67 -5.70 51.21
CA ILE A 8 22.39 -5.39 50.57
C ILE A 8 22.48 -5.91 49.14
N ALA A 9 21.70 -6.93 48.81
CA ALA A 9 21.50 -7.36 47.43
C ALA A 9 20.25 -6.67 46.86
N ALA A 10 20.45 -5.62 46.08
CA ALA A 10 19.42 -5.06 45.21
C ALA A 10 19.31 -5.94 43.96
N ALA A 11 18.23 -6.70 43.85
CA ALA A 11 17.91 -7.41 42.61
C ALA A 11 17.33 -6.42 41.59
N LEU A 12 18.17 -5.99 40.65
CA LEU A 12 17.74 -5.31 39.44
C LEU A 12 16.90 -6.28 38.62
N ALA A 13 15.59 -6.03 38.55
CA ALA A 13 14.71 -6.67 37.59
C ALA A 13 15.22 -6.36 36.18
N GLY A 14 15.87 -7.35 35.56
CA GLY A 14 16.22 -7.31 34.15
C GLY A 14 14.96 -7.30 33.31
N LEU A 15 14.47 -6.11 32.98
CA LEU A 15 13.58 -5.91 31.84
C LEU A 15 14.39 -6.31 30.60
N SER A 16 14.27 -7.57 30.19
CA SER A 16 14.60 -7.97 28.83
C SER A 16 13.65 -7.22 27.91
N ALA A 17 14.01 -5.99 27.56
CA ALA A 17 13.48 -5.32 26.39
C ALA A 17 13.98 -6.12 25.20
N THR A 18 13.23 -7.17 24.83
CA THR A 18 13.30 -7.70 23.48
C THR A 18 12.84 -6.57 22.57
N SER A 19 13.81 -5.79 22.07
CA SER A 19 13.59 -4.95 20.90
C SER A 19 12.89 -5.81 19.86
N PRO A 20 11.75 -5.38 19.29
CA PRO A 20 11.14 -6.14 18.21
C PRO A 20 12.21 -6.30 17.13
N VAL A 21 12.58 -7.56 16.87
CA VAL A 21 13.42 -7.91 15.73
C VAL A 21 12.70 -7.35 14.51
N PRO A 22 13.33 -6.45 13.71
CA PRO A 22 12.74 -6.06 12.44
C PRO A 22 12.51 -7.35 11.67
N SER A 23 11.27 -7.64 11.29
CA SER A 23 10.91 -8.81 10.47
C SER A 23 11.61 -8.68 9.11
N ASN A 24 12.88 -9.08 9.08
CA ASN A 24 13.78 -8.95 7.94
C ASN A 24 13.58 -10.17 7.03
N THR A 25 12.37 -10.30 6.50
CA THR A 25 12.10 -11.06 5.28
C THR A 25 11.56 -10.06 4.27
N ARG A 26 12.43 -9.24 3.66
CA ARG A 26 12.02 -8.44 2.50
C ARG A 26 11.57 -9.43 1.43
N ARG A 27 10.26 -9.52 1.21
CA ARG A 27 9.69 -10.43 0.22
C ARG A 27 9.76 -9.84 -1.20
N TYR A 28 10.00 -8.53 -1.33
CA TYR A 28 10.09 -7.82 -2.59
C TYR A 28 11.49 -7.23 -2.88
N ALA A 29 11.80 -7.03 -4.17
CA ALA A 29 13.00 -6.32 -4.62
C ALA A 29 12.79 -4.79 -4.58
N PRO A 30 13.57 -4.05 -3.76
CA PRO A 30 13.49 -2.59 -3.72
C PRO A 30 14.02 -1.96 -5.00
N GLY A 31 13.52 -0.78 -5.35
CA GLY A 31 13.86 0.01 -6.52
C GLY A 31 12.65 0.74 -7.10
N LYS A 32 12.34 0.41 -8.35
CA LYS A 32 11.18 0.95 -9.07
C LYS A 32 10.08 -0.11 -9.09
N CYS A 33 9.02 0.10 -8.33
CA CYS A 33 7.83 -0.73 -8.40
C CYS A 33 6.90 -0.27 -9.53
N TYR A 34 6.05 -1.18 -9.97
CA TYR A 34 5.06 -0.98 -11.02
C TYR A 34 3.67 -1.29 -10.50
N MET A 35 2.70 -0.48 -10.88
CA MET A 35 1.30 -0.65 -10.55
C MET A 35 0.47 -0.58 -11.82
N HIS A 36 -0.26 -1.65 -12.11
CA HIS A 36 -1.29 -1.66 -13.12
C HIS A 36 -2.65 -1.51 -12.42
N VAL A 37 -3.47 -0.57 -12.89
CA VAL A 37 -4.79 -0.28 -12.34
C VAL A 37 -5.82 -0.31 -13.45
N THR A 38 -6.82 -1.17 -13.34
CA THR A 38 -8.04 -1.10 -14.15
C THR A 38 -9.11 -0.40 -13.35
N GLN A 39 -9.56 0.76 -13.82
CA GLN A 39 -10.71 1.47 -13.25
C GLN A 39 -11.96 1.15 -14.04
N TRP A 40 -12.96 0.62 -13.35
CA TRP A 40 -14.29 0.37 -13.88
C TRP A 40 -15.20 1.57 -13.59
N GLN A 41 -15.89 2.06 -14.63
CA GLN A 41 -16.84 3.15 -14.51
C GLN A 41 -18.04 2.72 -13.68
N LYS A 42 -18.48 3.59 -12.77
CA LYS A 42 -19.76 3.42 -12.09
C LYS A 42 -20.91 3.39 -13.11
N ASN A 43 -21.98 2.69 -12.77
CA ASN A 43 -23.20 2.52 -13.56
C ASN A 43 -23.01 1.89 -14.94
N GLU A 44 -21.80 1.44 -15.27
CA GLU A 44 -21.50 0.67 -16.48
C GLU A 44 -21.26 -0.79 -16.09
N ASN A 45 -21.61 -1.73 -16.97
CA ASN A 45 -21.28 -3.16 -16.84
C ASN A 45 -21.53 -3.81 -15.47
N GLY A 46 -22.56 -3.37 -14.74
CA GLY A 46 -22.90 -3.92 -13.42
C GLY A 46 -21.95 -3.53 -12.28
N VAL A 47 -21.13 -2.49 -12.43
CA VAL A 47 -20.17 -2.00 -11.42
C VAL A 47 -20.85 -1.40 -10.19
N GLY A 48 -22.09 -0.91 -10.33
CA GLY A 48 -22.84 -0.24 -9.25
C GLY A 48 -22.54 1.25 -9.16
N SER A 49 -22.84 1.88 -8.02
CA SER A 49 -22.78 3.34 -7.87
C SER A 49 -21.37 3.91 -7.66
N ASP A 50 -20.42 3.06 -7.27
CA ASP A 50 -19.04 3.43 -6.98
C ASP A 50 -18.11 3.04 -8.12
N TYR A 51 -16.95 3.68 -8.22
CA TYR A 51 -15.88 3.15 -9.06
C TYR A 51 -15.32 1.87 -8.45
N GLN A 52 -14.97 0.91 -9.29
CA GLN A 52 -14.24 -0.28 -8.86
C GLN A 52 -12.84 -0.27 -9.45
N TYR A 53 -11.88 -0.76 -8.68
CA TYR A 53 -10.48 -0.83 -9.08
C TYR A 53 -9.95 -2.25 -8.96
N ASP A 54 -9.38 -2.76 -10.04
CA ASP A 54 -8.44 -3.86 -9.99
C ASP A 54 -7.04 -3.28 -9.93
N VAL A 55 -6.19 -3.79 -9.03
CA VAL A 55 -4.81 -3.32 -8.90
C VAL A 55 -3.88 -4.51 -8.86
N ARG A 56 -2.79 -4.44 -9.64
CA ARG A 56 -1.69 -5.40 -9.63
C ARG A 56 -0.39 -4.68 -9.35
N LEU A 57 0.38 -5.18 -8.39
CA LEU A 57 1.68 -4.62 -8.02
C LEU A 57 2.80 -5.56 -8.39
N LYS A 58 3.88 -4.98 -8.92
CA LYS A 58 5.13 -5.67 -9.19
C LYS A 58 6.31 -4.90 -8.61
N ASP A 59 7.33 -5.62 -8.18
CA ASP A 59 8.58 -5.05 -7.67
C ASP A 59 9.57 -4.65 -8.78
N ALA A 60 10.80 -4.29 -8.38
CA ALA A 60 11.85 -3.86 -9.30
C ALA A 60 12.35 -4.95 -10.26
N ILE A 61 12.11 -6.23 -9.96
CA ILE A 61 12.44 -7.37 -10.83
C ILE A 61 11.19 -7.95 -11.50
N LEU A 62 10.07 -7.21 -11.47
CA LEU A 62 8.77 -7.57 -12.05
C LEU A 62 8.08 -8.76 -11.36
N GLY A 63 8.49 -9.12 -10.15
CA GLY A 63 7.82 -10.12 -9.31
C GLY A 63 6.50 -9.58 -8.77
N PRO A 64 5.40 -10.37 -8.76
CA PRO A 64 4.12 -9.92 -8.21
C PRO A 64 4.20 -9.80 -6.68
N ILE A 65 3.79 -8.65 -6.14
CA ILE A 65 3.93 -8.34 -4.71
C ILE A 65 2.62 -7.97 -4.02
N GLY A 66 1.50 -8.16 -4.71
CA GLY A 66 0.16 -7.93 -4.17
C GLY A 66 -0.80 -7.33 -5.19
N GLY A 67 -2.02 -7.09 -4.73
CA GLY A 67 -3.07 -6.52 -5.53
C GLY A 67 -4.44 -6.77 -4.93
N VAL A 68 -5.45 -6.16 -5.53
CA VAL A 68 -6.86 -6.29 -5.15
C VAL A 68 -7.71 -6.39 -6.40
N ASN A 69 -8.87 -7.03 -6.32
CA ASN A 69 -9.85 -7.05 -7.39
C ASN A 69 -11.13 -6.38 -6.93
N ARG A 70 -11.77 -5.63 -7.83
CA ARG A 70 -13.07 -4.96 -7.66
C ARG A 70 -13.19 -4.19 -6.35
N LEU A 71 -12.12 -3.50 -5.95
CA LEU A 71 -12.15 -2.61 -4.80
C LEU A 71 -13.10 -1.45 -5.08
N ALA A 72 -14.24 -1.42 -4.41
CA ALA A 72 -15.16 -0.29 -4.47
C ALA A 72 -14.56 0.91 -3.72
N VAL A 73 -14.51 2.06 -4.39
CA VAL A 73 -14.07 3.33 -3.80
C VAL A 73 -15.14 4.37 -4.10
N PRO A 74 -15.91 4.80 -3.10
CA PRO A 74 -16.91 5.85 -3.26
C PRO A 74 -16.27 7.16 -3.74
N TYR A 75 -17.08 8.03 -4.32
CA TYR A 75 -16.62 9.30 -4.89
C TYR A 75 -15.88 10.15 -3.84
N SER A 76 -14.77 10.76 -4.24
CA SER A 76 -13.98 11.65 -3.35
C SER A 76 -13.51 10.98 -2.04
N GLU A 77 -13.57 9.66 -1.96
CA GLU A 77 -13.08 8.89 -0.82
C GLU A 77 -11.78 8.18 -1.16
N SER A 78 -11.06 7.82 -0.09
CA SER A 78 -9.85 7.02 -0.16
C SER A 78 -10.09 5.61 0.36
N ARG A 79 -9.40 4.65 -0.24
CA ARG A 79 -9.33 3.27 0.25
C ARG A 79 -7.91 2.77 0.20
N ARG A 80 -7.57 1.93 1.17
CA ARG A 80 -6.34 1.15 1.13
C ARG A 80 -6.48 0.06 0.07
N VAL A 81 -5.54 0.05 -0.86
CA VAL A 81 -5.45 -0.95 -1.94
C VAL A 81 -4.73 -2.18 -1.45
N VAL A 82 -3.56 -1.96 -0.85
CA VAL A 82 -2.71 -3.01 -0.29
C VAL A 82 -2.03 -2.53 0.98
N GLY A 83 -1.72 -3.47 1.86
CA GLY A 83 -1.02 -3.27 3.12
C GLY A 83 -1.16 -4.50 4.04
N GLY A 84 -0.11 -4.86 4.77
CA GLY A 84 -0.13 -6.01 5.68
C GLY A 84 -0.04 -7.36 4.96
N LYS A 85 -1.09 -8.20 5.07
CA LYS A 85 -1.07 -9.57 4.50
C LYS A 85 -1.35 -9.65 2.99
N ASP A 86 -1.88 -8.57 2.42
CA ASP A 86 -2.38 -8.52 1.04
C ASP A 86 -1.31 -7.97 0.05
N SER A 87 -0.14 -7.58 0.58
CA SER A 87 1.04 -7.20 -0.21
C SER A 87 2.33 -7.32 0.59
N GLU A 88 3.43 -7.46 -0.12
CA GLU A 88 4.78 -7.50 0.42
C GLU A 88 5.38 -6.11 0.69
N LEU A 89 4.67 -5.04 0.32
CA LEU A 89 5.10 -3.67 0.55
C LEU A 89 5.03 -3.29 2.05
N PRO A 90 6.00 -2.51 2.57
CA PRO A 90 6.07 -2.12 3.97
C PRO A 90 5.07 -1.01 4.37
N TYR A 91 4.50 -0.31 3.40
CA TYR A 91 3.54 0.77 3.62
C TYR A 91 2.27 0.54 2.82
N ASP A 92 1.20 1.22 3.22
CA ASP A 92 -0.07 1.16 2.51
C ASP A 92 0.01 1.91 1.18
N MET A 93 -0.53 1.30 0.11
CA MET A 93 -0.90 2.00 -1.11
C MET A 93 -2.34 2.48 -0.98
N ILE A 94 -2.56 3.77 -1.14
CA ILE A 94 -3.89 4.38 -1.06
C ILE A 94 -4.34 4.81 -2.46
N ILE A 95 -5.59 4.50 -2.80
CA ILE A 95 -6.29 5.05 -3.97
C ILE A 95 -7.35 6.03 -3.48
N THR A 96 -7.44 7.18 -4.13
CA THR A 96 -8.53 8.14 -3.96
C THR A 96 -9.26 8.32 -5.28
N SER A 97 -10.56 8.08 -5.29
CA SER A 97 -11.38 8.28 -6.48
C SER A 97 -11.67 9.78 -6.67
N GLY A 98 -11.77 10.20 -7.93
CA GLY A 98 -12.28 11.52 -8.26
C GLY A 98 -13.80 11.60 -8.11
N ALA A 99 -14.34 12.82 -8.00
CA ALA A 99 -15.79 13.03 -7.91
C ALA A 99 -16.54 12.60 -9.20
N VAL A 100 -15.87 12.66 -10.35
CA VAL A 100 -16.41 12.39 -11.68
C VAL A 100 -15.34 11.77 -12.59
N ASP A 101 -15.75 11.21 -13.72
CA ASP A 101 -14.87 10.43 -14.64
C ASP A 101 -13.63 11.21 -15.13
N LYS A 102 -13.77 12.53 -15.31
CA LYS A 102 -12.67 13.41 -15.74
C LYS A 102 -11.66 13.72 -14.64
N ASN A 103 -12.01 13.50 -13.37
CA ASN A 103 -11.12 13.81 -12.26
C ASN A 103 -10.03 12.73 -12.19
N PRO A 104 -8.75 13.11 -12.00
CA PRO A 104 -7.69 12.13 -11.91
C PRO A 104 -7.82 11.27 -10.65
N VAL A 105 -7.56 9.98 -10.80
CA VAL A 105 -7.41 9.07 -9.66
C VAL A 105 -6.10 9.40 -8.96
N GLN A 106 -6.11 9.59 -7.65
CA GLN A 106 -4.90 9.87 -6.89
C GLN A 106 -4.38 8.60 -6.24
N PHE A 107 -3.06 8.54 -6.14
CA PHE A 107 -2.34 7.44 -5.50
C PHE A 107 -1.34 8.00 -4.50
N ALA A 108 -1.20 7.32 -3.36
CA ALA A 108 -0.22 7.67 -2.35
C ALA A 108 0.47 6.41 -1.80
N TYR A 109 1.80 6.48 -1.66
CA TYR A 109 2.61 5.42 -1.09
C TYR A 109 3.87 5.98 -0.42
N ALA A 110 4.07 5.71 0.87
CA ALA A 110 5.26 6.14 1.62
C ALA A 110 5.61 7.64 1.45
N GLY A 111 4.58 8.52 1.43
CA GLY A 111 4.74 9.96 1.23
C GLY A 111 4.95 10.40 -0.22
N GLN A 112 5.02 9.47 -1.19
CA GLN A 112 4.97 9.79 -2.61
C GLN A 112 3.52 9.97 -3.04
N TYR A 113 3.28 10.95 -3.90
CA TYR A 113 1.97 11.26 -4.47
C TYR A 113 2.07 11.31 -5.99
N PHE A 114 1.15 10.62 -6.65
CA PHE A 114 1.04 10.58 -8.10
C PHE A 114 -0.43 10.36 -8.49
N SER A 115 -0.75 10.50 -9.76
CA SER A 115 -2.13 10.41 -10.24
C SER A 115 -2.21 9.86 -11.64
N SER A 116 -3.42 9.50 -12.06
CA SER A 116 -3.71 9.11 -13.44
C SER A 116 -3.37 10.21 -14.47
N SER A 117 -3.19 11.47 -14.05
CA SER A 117 -2.75 12.57 -14.92
C SER A 117 -1.28 12.95 -14.76
N LYS A 118 -0.58 12.42 -13.74
CA LYS A 118 0.82 12.75 -13.44
C LYS A 118 1.51 11.56 -12.77
N GLY A 119 2.44 10.94 -13.49
CA GLY A 119 3.22 9.79 -12.99
C GLY A 119 2.65 8.42 -13.39
N CYS A 120 1.56 8.42 -14.16
CA CYS A 120 1.01 7.23 -14.79
C CYS A 120 0.81 7.46 -16.29
N SER A 121 0.93 6.39 -17.07
CA SER A 121 0.33 6.28 -18.39
C SER A 121 -1.12 5.88 -18.22
N THR A 122 -2.06 6.58 -18.86
CA THR A 122 -3.50 6.35 -18.67
C THR A 122 -4.20 6.25 -20.01
N GLY A 123 -4.92 5.16 -20.22
CA GLY A 123 -5.79 4.95 -21.39
C GLY A 123 -7.12 5.68 -21.28
N GLY A 124 -7.83 5.73 -22.41
CA GLY A 124 -9.23 6.13 -22.45
C GLY A 124 -10.14 5.07 -21.83
N TYR A 125 -11.40 5.42 -21.60
CA TYR A 125 -12.41 4.43 -21.28
C TYR A 125 -12.81 3.67 -22.54
N GLU A 126 -12.71 2.35 -22.48
CA GLU A 126 -13.13 1.41 -23.50
C GLU A 126 -14.03 0.38 -22.82
N ASN A 127 -15.27 0.21 -23.31
CA ASN A 127 -16.23 -0.74 -22.75
C ASN A 127 -16.40 -0.61 -21.22
N GLY A 128 -16.52 0.60 -20.68
CA GLY A 128 -16.81 0.82 -19.25
C GLY A 128 -15.60 0.68 -18.31
N ASN A 129 -14.39 0.49 -18.82
CA ASN A 129 -13.17 0.50 -18.00
C ASN A 129 -12.01 1.21 -18.70
N ARG A 130 -11.01 1.62 -17.92
CA ARG A 130 -9.75 2.16 -18.44
C ARG A 130 -8.57 1.60 -17.66
N ASP A 131 -7.44 1.51 -18.32
CA ASP A 131 -6.20 1.04 -17.70
C ASP A 131 -5.22 2.18 -17.43
N MET A 132 -4.47 2.03 -16.34
CA MET A 132 -3.44 2.94 -15.90
C MET A 132 -2.19 2.16 -15.48
N ASP A 133 -1.04 2.56 -15.98
CA ASP A 133 0.26 2.00 -15.60
C ASP A 133 1.10 3.08 -14.92
N CYS A 134 1.37 2.88 -13.64
CA CYS A 134 2.11 3.80 -12.79
C CYS A 134 3.43 3.17 -12.33
N SER A 135 4.40 4.01 -11.99
CA SER A 135 5.62 3.56 -11.32
C SER A 135 5.97 4.46 -10.14
N PHE A 136 6.51 3.87 -9.09
CA PHE A 136 6.84 4.55 -7.84
C PHE A 136 8.06 3.89 -7.20
N ARG A 137 8.68 4.55 -6.22
CA ARG A 137 9.77 3.94 -5.47
C ARG A 137 9.23 3.08 -4.34
N CYS A 138 9.71 1.85 -4.27
CA CYS A 138 9.54 0.91 -3.17
C CYS A 138 10.95 0.36 -2.87
#